data_AF-A0AAV3XU27-F1
#
_entry.id   AF-A0AAV3XU27-F1
#
_cell.length_a   1.000
_cell.length_b   1.000
_cell.length_c   1.000
_cell.angle_alpha   90.00
_cell.angle_beta   90.00
_cell.angle_gamma   90.00
#
_symmetry.space_group_name_H-M   'P 1'
#
loop_
_entity.id
_entity.type
_entity.pdbx_description
1 polymer ?
#
loop_
_entity_poly.entity_id
_entity_poly.type
_entity_poly.pdbx_seq_one_letter_code
_entity_poly.pdbx_strand_id
1 'polypeptide(L)' 'MYKIYGFGNESLAAEIFAKLDFDGDGKIRKNDVMNLVADFYLSDNPEAPGNYFFGNYK' A
#
# COMPACT_ATOMS: atom_id res chain seq x y z
N MET A 1 -10.37 8.79 -8.41
CA MET A 1 -11.26 8.56 -7.25
C MET A 1 -10.93 7.18 -6.71
N TYR A 2 -10.25 7.10 -5.58
CA TYR A 2 -9.77 5.83 -5.00
C TYR A 2 -10.89 5.20 -4.16
N LYS A 3 -11.18 3.91 -4.36
CA LYS A 3 -12.21 3.17 -3.63
C LYS A 3 -11.59 1.98 -2.90
N ILE A 4 -11.96 1.81 -1.63
CA ILE A 4 -11.67 0.60 -0.85
C ILE A 4 -12.93 -0.28 -0.89
N TYR A 5 -12.77 -1.57 -1.19
CA TYR A 5 -13.86 -2.54 -1.09
C TYR A 5 -13.91 -3.12 0.34
N GLY A 6 -15.04 -2.97 1.03
CA GLY A 6 -15.30 -3.60 2.33
C GLY A 6 -15.30 -2.65 3.53
N PHE A 7 -14.20 -1.93 3.79
CA PHE A 7 -14.08 -1.02 4.94
C PHE A 7 -13.16 0.17 4.62
N GLY A 8 -13.70 1.40 4.63
CA GLY A 8 -12.89 2.63 4.48
C GLY A 8 -13.63 3.79 3.82
N ASN A 9 -13.18 5.01 4.08
CA ASN A 9 -13.61 6.23 3.38
C ASN A 9 -12.53 6.67 2.36
N GLU A 10 -12.85 7.63 1.48
CA GLU A 10 -11.91 8.11 0.44
C GLU A 10 -10.60 8.65 1.01
N SER A 11 -10.62 9.25 2.20
CA SER A 11 -9.43 9.76 2.87
C SER A 11 -8.47 8.64 3.24
N LEU A 12 -8.99 7.52 3.76
CA LEU A 12 -8.20 6.33 4.07
C LEU A 12 -7.64 5.70 2.79
N ALA A 13 -8.42 5.71 1.71
CA ALA A 13 -7.96 5.21 0.41
C ALA A 13 -6.79 6.03 -0.14
N ALA A 14 -6.86 7.36 -0.02
CA ALA A 14 -5.80 8.25 -0.45
C ALA A 14 -4.54 8.11 0.41
N GLU A 15 -4.67 7.97 1.72
CA GLU A 15 -3.54 7.76 2.63
C GLU A 15 -2.83 6.42 2.32
N ILE A 16 -3.59 5.34 2.14
CA ILE A 16 -3.02 4.04 1.80
C ILE A 16 -2.37 4.09 0.41
N PHE A 17 -3.02 4.70 -0.58
CA PHE A 17 -2.46 4.83 -1.92
C PHE A 17 -1.11 5.55 -1.91
N ALA A 18 -0.98 6.65 -1.16
CA ALA A 18 0.27 7.38 -1.02
C ALA A 18 1.39 6.54 -0.37
N LYS A 19 1.05 5.54 0.45
CA LYS A 19 2.02 4.60 1.02
C LYS A 19 2.41 3.47 0.06
N LEU A 20 1.51 3.09 -0.85
CA LEU A 20 1.75 2.03 -1.84
C LEU A 20 2.43 2.57 -3.11
N ASP A 21 2.33 3.86 -3.38
CA ASP A 21 3.00 4.53 -4.50
C ASP A 21 4.50 4.73 -4.20
N PHE A 22 5.28 3.65 -4.34
CA PHE A 22 6.66 3.59 -3.89
C PHE A 22 7.60 4.57 -4.62
N ASP A 23 7.33 4.83 -5.90
CA ASP A 23 8.10 5.80 -6.71
C ASP A 23 7.50 7.22 -6.68
N GLY A 24 6.33 7.40 -6.05
CA GLY A 24 5.68 8.69 -5.81
C GLY A 24 5.15 9.36 -7.07
N ASP A 25 4.93 8.61 -8.15
CA ASP A 25 4.55 9.15 -9.45
C ASP A 25 3.02 9.24 -9.66
N GLY A 26 2.26 8.89 -8.63
CA GLY A 26 0.81 8.87 -8.61
C GLY A 26 0.21 7.61 -9.23
N LYS A 27 1.01 6.57 -9.54
CA LYS A 27 0.55 5.32 -10.15
C LYS A 27 1.24 4.12 -9.53
N ILE A 28 0.44 3.23 -8.97
CA ILE A 28 0.91 1.89 -8.61
C ILE A 28 1.11 1.07 -9.90
N ARG A 29 2.36 0.84 -10.27
CA ARG A 29 2.74 -0.04 -11.39
C ARG A 29 3.05 -1.44 -10.91
N LYS A 30 3.27 -2.33 -11.88
CA LYS A 30 3.67 -3.72 -11.62
C LYS A 30 4.91 -3.80 -10.72
N ASN A 31 5.90 -2.95 -10.92
CA ASN A 31 7.13 -2.98 -10.13
C ASN A 31 6.88 -2.59 -8.67
N ASP A 32 6.02 -1.59 -8.44
CA ASP A 32 5.62 -1.20 -7.08
C ASP A 32 4.91 -2.35 -6.37
N VAL A 33 3.99 -3.03 -7.07
CA VAL A 33 3.32 -4.23 -6.53
C VAL A 33 4.33 -5.32 -6.17
N MET A 34 5.31 -5.61 -7.03
CA MET A 34 6.31 -6.64 -6.74
C MET A 34 7.19 -6.27 -5.55
N ASN A 35 7.56 -5.00 -5.42
CA ASN A 35 8.32 -4.50 -4.27
C ASN A 35 7.50 -4.58 -2.98
N LEU A 36 6.24 -4.15 -3.01
CA LEU A 36 5.34 -4.20 -1.85
C LEU A 36 5.06 -5.64 -1.38
N VAL A 37 4.90 -6.57 -2.32
CA VAL A 37 4.72 -7.99 -2.00
C VAL A 37 6.01 -8.57 -1.40
N ALA A 38 7.18 -8.25 -1.97
CA ALA A 38 8.45 -8.67 -1.41
C ALA A 38 8.65 -8.10 0.00
N ASP A 39 8.37 -6.81 0.21
CA ASP A 39 8.42 -6.15 1.51
C ASP A 39 7.53 -6.86 2.54
N PHE A 40 6.28 -7.16 2.16
CA PHE A 40 5.33 -7.82 3.06
C PHE A 40 5.80 -9.20 3.53
N TYR A 41 6.39 -10.00 2.63
CA TYR A 41 6.77 -11.38 2.95
C TYR A 41 8.18 -11.54 3.50
N LEU A 42 9.09 -10.61 3.20
CA LEU A 42 10.53 -10.80 3.38
C LEU A 42 11.19 -9.72 4.26
N SER A 43 10.51 -8.60 4.53
CA SER A 43 11.09 -7.52 5.32
C SER A 43 10.91 -7.76 6.82
N ASP A 44 11.99 -7.56 7.58
CA ASP A 44 11.94 -7.49 9.04
C ASP A 44 11.57 -6.08 9.55
N ASN A 45 11.36 -5.11 8.65
CA ASN A 45 10.97 -3.76 9.03
C ASN A 45 9.47 -3.72 9.38
N PRO A 46 9.10 -3.47 10.65
CA PRO A 46 7.69 -3.40 11.05
C PRO A 46 6.94 -2.21 10.40
N GLU A 47 7.67 -1.22 9.89
CA GLU A 47 7.11 -0.05 9.20
C GLU A 47 7.22 -0.14 7.67
N ALA A 48 7.54 -1.32 7.11
CA ALA A 48 7.63 -1.51 5.67
C ALA A 48 6.32 -1.11 4.96
N PRO A 49 6.38 -0.36 3.84
CA PRO A 49 5.19 0.02 3.07
C PRO A 49 4.34 -1.18 2.62
N GLY A 50 4.99 -2.31 2.33
CA GLY A 50 4.33 -3.58 2.02
C GLY A 50 3.34 -4.06 3.08
N ASN A 51 3.50 -3.67 4.35
CA ASN A 51 2.60 -4.02 5.45
C ASN A 51 1.18 -3.47 5.25
N TYR A 52 1.02 -2.45 4.41
CA TYR A 52 -0.28 -1.87 4.06
C TYR A 52 -0.92 -2.51 2.83
N PHE A 53 -0.23 -3.42 2.13
CA PHE A 53 -0.70 -3.98 0.85
C PHE A 53 -2.05 -4.70 0.98
N PHE A 54 -2.28 -5.37 2.11
CA PHE A 54 -3.54 -6.04 2.44
C PHE A 54 -4.41 -5.26 3.44
N GLY A 55 -4.12 -3.97 3.64
CA GLY A 55 -4.79 -3.13 4.64
C GLY A 55 -4.02 -3.06 5.97
N ASN A 56 -4.43 -2.14 6.83
CA ASN A 56 -3.79 -1.93 8.12
C ASN A 56 -4.21 -3.03 9.13
N TYR A 57 -3.26 -3.59 9.88
CA TYR A 57 -3.54 -4.48 11.01
C TYR A 57 -3.99 -3.63 12.21
N LYS A 58 -5.29 -3.38 12.31
CA LYS A 58 -5.93 -2.88 13.53
C LYS A 58 -7.16 -3.70 13.84
#